data_AF-A0A847PKG2-F1
#
_entry.id   AF-A0A847PKG2-F1
#
_cell.length_a   1.000
_cell.length_b   1.000
_cell.length_c   1.000
_cell.angle_alpha   90.00
_cell.angle_beta   90.00
_cell.angle_gamma   90.00
#
_symmetry.space_group_name_H-M   'P 1'
#
loop_
_entity.id
_entity.type
_entity.pdbx_description
1 polymer ?
#
loop_
_entity_poly.entity_id
_entity_poly.type
_entity_poly.pdbx_seq_one_letter_code
_entity_poly.pdbx_strand_id
1 'polypeptide(L)' 'MSNENGINEKKLSAMMYKILEAEEQNLRTRAKTNDDMVETIRRIIMDETRKNY' A
#
# COMPACT_ATOMS: atom_id res chain seq x y z
N MET A 1 16.84 -18.07 10.73
CA MET A 1 16.96 -16.97 9.76
C MET A 1 16.27 -15.78 10.38
N SER A 2 17.02 -14.98 11.13
CA SER A 2 16.52 -13.76 11.77
C SER A 2 16.23 -12.75 10.66
N ASN A 3 14.98 -12.29 10.54
CA ASN A 3 14.66 -11.22 9.58
C ASN A 3 15.30 -9.92 10.09
N GLU A 4 16.47 -9.59 9.54
CA GLU A 4 17.27 -8.40 9.86
C GLU A 4 16.64 -7.07 9.38
N ASN A 5 15.36 -7.04 9.06
CA ASN A 5 14.59 -5.81 8.86
C ASN A 5 13.24 -6.01 9.53
N GLY A 6 12.97 -5.30 10.64
CA GLY A 6 11.75 -5.40 11.46
C GLY A 6 10.45 -4.97 10.78
N ILE A 7 10.21 -5.40 9.55
CA ILE A 7 8.98 -5.17 8.82
C ILE A 7 7.98 -6.22 9.29
N ASN A 8 6.97 -5.75 10.02
CA ASN A 8 5.86 -6.58 10.49
C ASN A 8 5.09 -7.13 9.28
N GLU A 9 5.08 -8.44 9.10
CA GLU A 9 4.42 -9.12 7.98
C GLU A 9 2.94 -8.74 7.85
N LYS A 10 2.25 -8.50 8.97
CA LYS A 10 0.85 -8.03 8.93
C LYS A 10 0.72 -6.66 8.28
N LYS A 11 1.66 -5.75 8.54
CA LYS A 11 1.70 -4.43 7.89
C LYS A 11 1.98 -4.58 6.40
N LEU A 12 2.88 -5.50 6.02
CA LEU A 12 3.19 -5.79 4.63
C LEU A 12 1.96 -6.31 3.88
N SER A 13 1.25 -7.29 4.44
CA SER A 13 0.03 -7.83 3.85
C SER A 13 -1.09 -6.79 3.76
N ALA A 14 -1.25 -5.95 4.79
CA ALA A 14 -2.23 -4.86 4.79
C ALA A 14 -1.92 -3.79 3.73
N MET A 15 -0.65 -3.41 3.58
CA MET A 15 -0.22 -2.51 2.50
C MET A 15 -0.53 -3.11 1.13
N MET A 16 -0.15 -4.36 0.91
CA MET A 16 -0.34 -5.03 -0.37
C MET A 16 -1.82 -5.13 -0.76
N TYR A 17 -2.68 -5.49 0.19
CA TYR A 17 -4.13 -5.56 -0.03
C TYR A 17 -4.71 -4.20 -0.44
N LYS A 18 -4.34 -3.13 0.27
CA LYS A 18 -4.83 -1.78 -0.02
C LYS A 18 -4.37 -1.24 -1.37
N ILE A 19 -3.15 -1.58 -1.77
CA ILE A 19 -2.63 -1.20 -3.09
C ILE A 19 -3.43 -1.90 -4.18
N LEU A 20 -3.66 -3.21 -4.05
CA LEU A 20 -4.44 -3.99 -5.01
C LEU A 20 -5.89 -3.47 -5.13
N GLU A 21 -6.54 -3.15 -4.01
CA GLU A 21 -7.89 -2.57 -4.03
C GLU A 21 -7.91 -1.21 -4.74
N ALA A 22 -6.93 -0.35 -4.48
CA ALA A 22 -6.82 0.95 -5.15
C ALA A 22 -6.57 0.81 -6.66
N GLU A 23 -5.73 -0.15 -7.07
CA GLU A 23 -5.50 -0.46 -8.48
C GLU A 23 -6.75 -1.02 -9.16
N GLU A 24 -7.48 -1.93 -8.51
CA GLU A 24 -8.72 -2.47 -9.04
C GLU A 24 -9.76 -1.36 -9.24
N GLN A 25 -9.93 -0.47 -8.25
CA GLN A 25 -10.83 0.68 -8.38
C GLN A 25 -10.42 1.61 -9.52
N ASN A 26 -9.11 1.85 -9.69
CA ASN A 26 -8.64 2.68 -10.78
C ASN A 26 -8.82 2.03 -12.14
N LEU A 27 -8.65 0.71 -12.24
CA LEU A 27 -8.93 -0.03 -13.49
C LEU A 27 -10.41 0.03 -13.86
N ARG A 28 -11.31 -0.04 -12.87
CA ARG A 28 -12.77 0.04 -13.09
C ARG A 28 -13.24 1.44 -13.47
N THR A 29 -12.69 2.49 -12.85
CA THR A 29 -13.16 3.87 -13.03
C THR A 29 -12.33 4.66 -14.04
N ARG A 30 -11.06 4.27 -14.27
CA ARG A 30 -10.04 5.01 -15.04
C ARG A 30 -9.89 6.47 -14.63
N ALA A 31 -10.20 6.77 -13.36
CA ALA A 31 -10.31 8.12 -12.85
C ALA A 31 -8.95 8.75 -12.50
N LYS A 32 -7.95 7.94 -12.18
CA LYS A 32 -6.62 8.39 -11.74
C LYS A 32 -5.55 8.11 -12.80
N THR A 33 -4.66 9.07 -12.98
CA THR A 33 -3.46 8.89 -13.80
C THR A 33 -2.44 7.99 -13.10
N ASN A 34 -1.40 7.59 -13.81
CA ASN A 34 -0.32 6.80 -13.22
C ASN A 34 0.37 7.55 -12.07
N ASP A 35 0.56 8.86 -12.19
CA ASP A 35 1.18 9.68 -11.15
C ASP A 35 0.30 9.75 -9.88
N ASP A 36 -1.02 9.90 -10.06
CA ASP A 36 -1.99 9.88 -8.95
C ASP A 36 -2.01 8.53 -8.22
N MET A 37 -1.81 7.43 -8.96
CA MET A 37 -1.71 6.09 -8.38
C MET A 37 -0.43 5.90 -7.58
N VAL A 38 0.71 6.40 -8.09
CA VAL A 38 1.99 6.40 -7.35
C VAL A 38 1.87 7.18 -6.05
N GLU A 39 1.23 8.35 -6.08
CA GLU A 39 0.96 9.16 -4.88
C GLU A 39 0.04 8.42 -3.89
N THR A 40 -1.01 7.77 -4.41
CA THR A 40 -1.94 6.97 -3.59
C THR A 40 -1.20 5.82 -2.88
N ILE A 41 -0.34 5.10 -3.59
CA ILE A 41 0.45 4.00 -3.05
C ILE A 41 1.43 4.50 -1.98
N ARG A 42 2.14 5.61 -2.22
CA ARG A 42 3.02 6.23 -1.22
C ARG A 42 2.24 6.58 0.05
N ARG A 43 1.03 7.11 -0.09
CA ARG A 43 0.19 7.45 1.08
C ARG A 43 -0.22 6.21 1.85
N ILE A 44 -0.63 5.13 1.18
CA ILE A 44 -0.96 3.84 1.81
C ILE A 44 0.23 3.30 2.61
N ILE A 45 1.43 3.34 2.04
CA ILE A 45 2.65 2.87 2.71
C ILE A 45 2.97 3.75 3.93
N MET A 46 2.89 5.08 3.81
CA MET A 46 3.11 5.99 4.94
C MET A 46 2.08 5.79 6.07
N ASP A 47 0.81 5.58 5.72
CA ASP A 47 -0.23 5.33 6.71
C ASP A 47 0.02 4.00 7.45
N GLU A 48 0.32 2.93 6.73
CA GLU A 48 0.55 1.61 7.36
C GLU A 48 1.87 1.54 8.15
N THR A 49 2.90 2.29 7.74
CA THR A 49 4.15 2.39 8.51
C THR A 49 3.99 3.19 9.79
N ARG A 50 3.14 4.22 9.82
CA ARG A 50 2.82 5.01 11.03
C ARG A 50 1.96 4.27 12.04
N LYS A 51 1.18 3.28 11.61
CA LYS A 51 0.37 2.49 12.53
C LYS A 51 1.24 1.60 13.39
N ASN A 52 0.99 1.60 14.69
CA ASN A 52 1.67 0.74 15.65
C ASN A 52 0.67 -0.32 16.14
N TYR A 53 0.52 -1.40 15.37
CA TYR A 53 -0.23 -2.60 15.75
C TYR A 53 0.72 -3.68 16.24
#